data_AF-A0A0Q4BG90-F1
#
_entry.id   AF-A0A0Q4BG90-F1
#
_cell.length_a   1.000
_cell.length_b   1.000
_cell.length_c   1.000
_cell.angle_alpha   90.00
_cell.angle_beta   90.00
_cell.angle_gamma   90.00
#
_symmetry.space_group_name_H-M   'P 1'
#
loop_
_entity.id
_entity.type
_entity.pdbx_description
1 polymer ?
#
loop_
_entity_poly.entity_id
_entity_poly.type
_entity_poly.pdbx_seq_one_letter_code
_entity_poly.pdbx_strand_id
1 'polypeptide(L)'
;MSEKIDFLELQKQFQEEYDVPDGDMDRLKKVQILTFFTSEESGKVMARLPGGGVVFRHKDGGMHINPGETWVCELLERGTTFFAIGVLKIDAKFFFDLRADQVDIIADHIWKENQSILEPRFEEMYRKKLEETLNARLLESKKREDEALAVVDELKAEIETINARHKMVVSALEKELYELKEGSLRATSPKPERSDVPVSPFSMEFNPRIRRVGPDELYSEGFHHRNYFVHLSADQSMLTIRPHDRGNVVCLDNRIILVGLGLISPYGGPADMPAEYNPKYGGYVVYLKYMPSTSHY
;
A
#
# COMPACT_ATOMS: atom_id res chain seq x y z
N MET A 1 17.03 -29.33 24.15
CA MET A 1 16.82 -29.50 25.60
C MET A 1 17.00 -28.12 26.18
N SER A 2 15.93 -27.52 26.72
CA SER A 2 15.96 -26.15 27.27
C SER A 2 16.84 -26.16 28.51
N GLU A 3 17.96 -25.44 28.47
CA GLU A 3 18.71 -25.11 29.67
C GLU A 3 17.78 -24.25 30.51
N LYS A 4 17.23 -24.83 31.57
CA LYS A 4 16.50 -24.06 32.57
C LYS A 4 17.53 -23.16 33.23
N ILE A 5 17.52 -21.88 32.90
CA ILE A 5 18.30 -20.88 33.63
C ILE A 5 17.84 -20.95 35.08
N ASP A 6 18.73 -21.40 35.96
CA ASP A 6 18.48 -21.37 37.39
C ASP A 6 18.55 -19.91 37.85
N PHE A 7 17.49 -19.43 38.50
CA PHE A 7 17.46 -18.07 39.04
C PHE A 7 18.63 -17.81 40.00
N LEU A 8 19.11 -18.84 40.68
CA LEU A 8 20.30 -18.77 41.54
C LEU A 8 21.59 -18.57 40.73
N GLU A 9 21.69 -19.16 39.54
CA GLU A 9 22.83 -18.98 38.64
C GLU A 9 22.83 -17.56 38.06
N LEU A 10 21.66 -17.04 37.70
CA LEU A 10 21.50 -15.65 37.26
C LEU A 10 21.90 -14.65 38.35
N GLN A 11 21.50 -14.88 39.61
CA GLN A 11 21.91 -14.05 40.75
C GLN A 11 23.44 -14.05 40.92
N LYS A 12 24.09 -15.20 40.72
CA LYS A 12 25.54 -15.32 40.82
C LYS A 12 26.26 -14.56 39.69
N GLN A 13 25.78 -14.69 38.45
CA GLN A 13 26.33 -13.93 37.31
C GLN A 13 26.18 -12.42 37.54
N PHE A 14 25.04 -11.98 38.08
CA PHE A 14 24.81 -10.58 38.42
C PHE A 14 25.77 -10.05 39.51
N GLN A 15 26.08 -10.88 40.52
CA GLN A 15 27.07 -10.53 41.53
C GLN A 15 28.46 -10.30 40.91
N GLU A 16 28.87 -11.19 40.00
CA GLU A 16 30.18 -11.13 39.33
C GLU A 16 30.28 -9.97 38.34
N GLU A 17 29.20 -9.64 37.63
CA GLU A 17 29.18 -8.57 36.62
C GLU A 17 29.14 -7.16 37.23
N TYR A 18 28.46 -6.99 38.38
CA TYR A 18 28.22 -5.67 38.99
C TYR A 18 28.96 -5.44 40.31
N ASP A 19 29.87 -6.35 40.71
CA ASP A 19 30.69 -6.28 41.94
C ASP A 19 29.86 -5.99 43.21
N VAL A 20 28.73 -6.69 43.34
CA VAL A 20 27.76 -6.45 44.43
C VAL A 20 28.31 -7.00 45.75
N PRO A 21 28.29 -6.21 46.85
CA PRO A 21 28.75 -6.65 48.16
C PRO A 21 27.98 -7.87 48.70
N ASP A 22 28.68 -8.76 49.40
CA ASP A 22 28.10 -10.01 49.94
C ASP A 22 26.86 -9.78 50.82
N GLY A 23 26.81 -8.66 51.57
CA GLY A 23 25.68 -8.33 52.44
C GLY A 23 24.39 -8.00 51.68
N ASP A 24 24.49 -7.39 50.49
CA ASP A 24 23.33 -7.13 49.63
C ASP A 24 22.90 -8.40 48.88
N MET A 25 23.87 -9.27 48.56
CA MET A 25 23.61 -10.59 47.99
C MET A 25 22.89 -11.53 48.95
N ASP A 26 23.15 -11.45 50.25
CA ASP A 26 22.43 -12.25 51.25
C ASP A 26 20.94 -11.91 51.36
N ARG A 27 20.54 -10.71 50.95
CA ARG A 27 19.12 -10.35 50.78
C ARG A 27 18.57 -10.92 49.48
N LEU A 28 19.32 -10.82 48.39
CA LEU A 28 18.90 -11.34 47.07
C LEU A 28 18.77 -12.86 47.05
N LYS A 29 19.64 -13.60 47.75
CA LYS A 29 19.56 -15.07 47.91
C LYS A 29 18.25 -15.55 48.56
N LYS A 30 17.60 -14.68 49.35
CA LYS A 30 16.29 -14.96 49.96
C LYS A 30 15.14 -14.74 48.99
N VAL A 31 15.38 -14.08 47.86
CA VAL A 31 14.37 -13.86 46.82
C VAL A 31 14.35 -15.07 45.89
N GLN A 32 13.16 -15.61 45.64
CA GLN A 32 12.93 -16.75 44.77
C GLN A 32 11.66 -16.58 43.95
N ILE A 33 11.67 -17.12 42.73
CA ILE A 33 10.47 -17.18 41.88
C ILE A 33 9.74 -18.50 42.16
N LEU A 34 8.50 -18.41 42.61
CA LEU A 34 7.70 -19.56 43.04
C LEU A 34 6.35 -19.59 42.35
N THR A 35 6.01 -20.77 41.82
CA THR A 35 4.65 -21.09 41.38
C THR A 35 3.93 -21.86 42.49
N PHE A 36 2.79 -21.33 42.91
CA PHE A 36 2.02 -21.91 44.01
C PHE A 36 0.98 -22.90 43.50
N PHE A 37 0.72 -23.95 44.27
CA PHE A 37 -0.29 -24.96 44.00
C PHE A 37 -1.07 -25.27 45.29
N THR A 38 -2.25 -25.86 45.13
CA THR A 38 -3.03 -26.36 46.27
C THR A 38 -2.57 -27.77 46.60
N SER A 39 -2.20 -28.01 47.85
CA SER A 39 -1.96 -29.36 48.35
C SER A 39 -3.28 -30.14 48.43
N GLU A 40 -3.33 -31.31 47.79
CA GLU A 40 -4.52 -32.18 47.80
C GLU A 40 -4.87 -32.68 49.21
N GLU A 41 -3.86 -32.90 50.06
CA GLU A 41 -4.05 -33.44 51.42
C GLU A 41 -4.52 -32.39 52.43
N SER A 42 -4.06 -31.14 52.29
CA SER A 42 -4.26 -30.10 53.31
C SER A 42 -5.12 -28.93 52.86
N GLY A 43 -5.44 -28.84 51.56
CA GLY A 43 -6.12 -27.69 50.95
C GLY A 43 -5.35 -26.37 51.05
N LYS A 44 -4.09 -26.40 51.50
CA LYS A 44 -3.25 -25.22 51.69
C LYS A 44 -2.52 -24.86 50.40
N VAL A 45 -2.32 -23.55 50.19
CA VAL A 45 -1.52 -23.00 49.10
C VAL A 45 -0.04 -23.12 49.48
N MET A 46 0.73 -23.85 48.67
CA MET A 46 2.14 -24.12 48.90
C MET A 46 2.93 -24.01 47.59
N ALA A 47 4.24 -23.83 47.70
CA ALA A 47 5.17 -23.97 46.59
C ALA A 47 6.29 -24.94 46.97
N ARG A 48 7.07 -25.39 45.98
CA ARG A 48 8.19 -26.31 46.19
C ARG A 48 9.47 -25.66 45.69
N LEU A 49 10.50 -25.68 46.51
CA LEU A 49 11.84 -25.27 46.11
C LEU A 49 12.50 -26.34 45.23
N PRO A 50 13.45 -25.97 44.36
CA PRO A 50 14.19 -26.92 43.54
C PRO A 50 14.82 -28.07 44.35
N GLY A 51 15.27 -27.78 45.58
CA GLY A 51 15.83 -28.76 46.53
C GLY A 51 14.80 -29.58 47.33
N GLY A 52 13.51 -29.51 47.01
CA GLY A 52 12.46 -30.30 47.65
C GLY A 52 11.83 -29.68 48.92
N GLY A 53 12.32 -28.53 49.38
CA GLY A 53 11.73 -27.79 50.50
C GLY A 53 10.31 -27.29 50.20
N VAL A 54 9.43 -27.33 51.21
CA VAL A 54 8.06 -26.84 51.10
C VAL A 54 7.97 -25.40 51.59
N VAL A 55 7.35 -24.55 50.77
CA VAL A 55 7.14 -23.13 51.05
C VAL A 55 5.66 -22.86 51.26
N PHE A 56 5.31 -22.28 52.39
CA PHE A 56 3.94 -21.85 52.71
C PHE A 56 3.79 -20.35 52.47
N ARG A 57 2.58 -19.88 52.16
CA ARG A 57 2.31 -18.44 52.17
C ARG A 57 2.46 -17.85 53.58
N HIS A 58 3.12 -16.71 53.70
CA HIS A 58 3.18 -15.97 54.97
C HIS A 58 1.81 -15.34 55.27
N LYS A 59 1.36 -15.40 56.53
CA LYS A 59 0.02 -14.91 56.92
C LYS A 59 -0.12 -13.38 56.83
N ASP A 60 0.95 -12.67 57.16
CA ASP A 60 0.97 -11.21 57.26
C ASP A 60 1.66 -10.52 56.07
N GLY A 61 1.91 -11.27 54.98
CA GLY A 61 2.69 -10.79 53.83
C GLY A 61 2.01 -9.77 52.93
N GLY A 62 0.88 -9.19 53.36
CA GLY A 62 0.14 -8.12 52.66
C GLY A 62 -0.57 -8.52 51.36
N MET A 63 -0.05 -9.50 50.61
CA MET A 63 -0.57 -9.93 49.31
C MET A 63 -1.20 -11.32 49.38
N HIS A 64 -2.38 -11.46 48.77
CA HIS A 64 -3.10 -12.73 48.71
C HIS A 64 -2.59 -13.57 47.53
N ILE A 65 -1.69 -14.51 47.83
CA ILE A 65 -1.17 -15.48 46.86
C ILE A 65 -2.18 -16.61 46.67
N ASN A 66 -2.62 -16.82 45.42
CA ASN A 66 -3.57 -17.86 45.03
C ASN A 66 -2.87 -19.07 44.37
N PRO A 67 -3.50 -20.25 44.38
CA PRO A 67 -3.05 -21.39 43.59
C PRO A 67 -2.98 -21.06 42.10
N GLY A 68 -1.95 -21.59 41.42
CA GLY A 68 -1.69 -21.37 40.00
C GLY A 68 -0.96 -20.07 39.67
N GLU A 69 -0.76 -19.18 40.65
CA GLU A 69 -0.03 -17.93 40.45
C GLU A 69 1.49 -18.13 40.59
N THR A 70 2.25 -17.35 39.83
CA THR A 70 3.71 -17.26 39.94
C THR A 70 4.11 -15.90 40.49
N TRP A 71 4.98 -15.92 41.50
CA TRP A 71 5.37 -14.73 42.25
C TRP A 71 6.87 -14.70 42.47
N VAL A 72 7.44 -13.50 42.46
CA VAL A 72 8.73 -13.20 43.10
C VAL A 72 8.47 -13.05 44.59
N CYS A 73 9.10 -13.88 45.40
CA CYS A 73 8.86 -13.99 46.83
C CYS A 73 10.15 -13.83 47.62
N GLU A 74 10.08 -13.14 48.75
CA GLU A 74 11.11 -13.21 49.78
C GLU A 74 10.81 -14.40 50.71
N LEU A 75 11.83 -15.23 50.96
CA LEU A 75 11.74 -16.42 51.79
C LEU A 75 12.19 -16.14 53.22
N LEU A 76 11.30 -16.46 54.15
CA LEU A 76 11.58 -16.51 55.57
C LEU A 76 11.70 -17.96 56.01
N GLU A 77 12.89 -18.36 56.45
CA GLU A 77 13.13 -19.66 57.03
C GLU A 77 12.67 -19.68 58.50
N ARG A 78 11.86 -20.68 58.87
CA ARG A 78 11.51 -20.98 60.25
C ARG A 78 11.61 -22.48 60.49
N GLY A 79 12.75 -22.91 61.03
CA GLY A 79 13.04 -24.31 61.27
C GLY A 79 13.17 -25.09 59.95
N THR A 80 12.36 -26.14 59.78
CA THR A 80 12.36 -26.98 58.56
C THR A 80 11.40 -26.49 57.47
N THR A 81 10.73 -25.35 57.69
CA THR A 81 9.70 -24.82 56.79
C THR A 81 10.04 -23.41 56.32
N PHE A 82 9.67 -23.12 55.09
CA PHE A 82 9.86 -21.80 54.48
C PHE A 82 8.53 -21.09 54.35
N PHE A 83 8.55 -19.76 54.51
CA PHE A 83 7.40 -18.90 54.33
C PHE A 83 7.69 -17.87 53.25
N ALA A 84 6.82 -17.74 52.26
CA ALA A 84 6.94 -16.76 51.19
C ALA A 84 6.15 -15.50 51.52
N ILE A 85 6.83 -14.34 51.44
CA ILE A 85 6.22 -13.03 51.36
C ILE A 85 6.22 -12.62 49.88
N GLY A 86 5.04 -12.39 49.31
CA GLY A 86 4.91 -11.98 47.90
C GLY A 86 5.40 -10.55 47.70
N VAL A 87 6.38 -10.37 46.81
CA VAL A 87 6.93 -9.07 46.44
C VAL A 87 6.31 -8.58 45.14
N LEU A 88 6.26 -9.46 44.13
CA LEU A 88 5.75 -9.12 42.80
C LEU A 88 5.06 -10.31 42.16
N LYS A 89 3.86 -10.10 41.62
CA LYS A 89 3.14 -11.11 40.84
C LYS A 89 3.62 -11.09 39.39
N ILE A 90 3.95 -12.26 38.85
CA ILE A 90 4.27 -12.43 37.43
C ILE A 90 3.00 -12.91 36.74
N ASP A 91 2.28 -11.99 36.12
CA ASP A 91 1.06 -12.26 35.35
C ASP A 91 1.04 -11.47 34.04
N ALA A 92 -0.06 -11.59 33.27
CA ALA A 92 -0.20 -10.87 32.01
C ALA A 92 -0.04 -9.34 32.20
N LYS A 93 -0.51 -8.79 33.32
CA LYS A 93 -0.40 -7.36 33.60
C LYS A 93 1.07 -6.95 33.77
N PHE A 94 1.86 -7.74 34.50
CA PHE A 94 3.30 -7.51 34.60
C PHE A 94 3.96 -7.39 33.22
N PHE A 95 3.63 -8.26 32.27
CA PHE A 95 4.17 -8.20 30.91
C PHE A 95 3.70 -6.98 30.12
N PHE A 96 2.46 -6.50 30.33
CA PHE A 96 1.97 -5.27 29.70
C PHE A 96 2.60 -4.00 30.26
N ASP A 97 2.98 -4.00 31.54
CA ASP A 97 3.61 -2.86 32.20
C ASP A 97 5.13 -2.75 31.91
N LEU A 98 5.70 -3.72 31.19
CA LEU A 98 7.10 -3.67 30.76
C LEU A 98 7.33 -2.55 29.75
N ARG A 99 8.47 -1.86 29.88
CA ARG A 99 8.89 -0.87 28.90
C ARG A 99 9.37 -1.54 27.61
N ALA A 100 9.35 -0.80 26.50
CA ALA A 100 9.80 -1.30 25.20
C ALA A 100 11.22 -1.88 25.23
N ASP A 101 12.16 -1.22 25.92
CA ASP A 101 13.54 -1.71 26.09
C ASP A 101 13.60 -3.07 26.80
N GLN A 102 12.73 -3.31 27.78
CA GLN A 102 12.68 -4.55 28.54
C GLN A 102 12.01 -5.66 27.73
N VAL A 103 10.97 -5.32 26.96
CA VAL A 103 10.30 -6.25 26.06
C VAL A 103 11.25 -6.72 24.97
N ASP A 104 12.05 -5.82 24.40
CA ASP A 104 13.02 -6.16 23.36
C ASP A 104 14.08 -7.15 23.87
N ILE A 105 14.63 -6.94 25.07
CA ILE A 105 15.61 -7.86 25.69
C ILE A 105 15.01 -9.26 25.90
N ILE A 106 13.77 -9.32 26.39
CA ILE A 106 13.07 -10.60 26.61
C ILE A 106 12.75 -11.27 25.27
N ALA A 107 12.29 -10.51 24.28
CA ALA A 107 12.00 -11.01 22.95
C ALA A 107 13.25 -11.56 22.26
N ASP A 108 14.39 -10.89 22.39
CA ASP A 108 15.67 -11.34 21.85
C ASP A 108 16.14 -12.66 22.47
N HIS A 109 15.99 -12.82 23.80
CA HIS A 109 16.30 -14.08 24.47
C HIS A 109 15.36 -15.21 24.04
N ILE A 110 14.05 -14.95 24.05
CA ILE A 110 13.05 -15.94 23.60
C ILE A 110 13.30 -16.35 22.15
N TRP A 111 13.63 -15.38 21.29
CA TRP A 111 13.97 -15.61 19.90
C TRP A 111 15.19 -16.51 19.76
N LYS A 112 16.31 -16.18 20.41
CA LYS A 112 17.55 -16.97 20.33
C LYS A 112 17.37 -18.40 20.81
N GLU A 113 16.67 -18.60 21.92
CA GLU A 113 16.48 -19.94 22.49
C GLU A 113 15.47 -20.79 21.73
N ASN A 114 14.45 -20.17 21.15
CA ASN A 114 13.32 -20.86 20.52
C ASN A 114 13.24 -20.64 19.01
N GLN A 115 14.32 -20.16 18.38
CA GLN A 115 14.34 -19.77 16.98
C GLN A 115 13.80 -20.88 16.08
N SER A 116 14.28 -22.12 16.26
CA SER A 116 13.88 -23.28 15.46
C SER A 116 12.38 -23.61 15.50
N ILE A 117 11.67 -23.16 16.54
CA ILE A 117 10.23 -23.37 16.71
C ILE A 117 9.45 -22.13 16.24
N LEU A 118 9.98 -20.94 16.53
CA LEU A 118 9.31 -19.68 16.26
C LEU A 118 9.43 -19.25 14.79
N GLU A 119 10.59 -19.45 14.18
CA GLU A 119 10.88 -19.05 12.79
C GLU A 119 9.91 -19.70 11.79
N PRO A 120 9.69 -21.04 11.77
CA PRO A 120 8.72 -21.64 10.85
C PRO A 120 7.28 -21.16 11.08
N ARG A 121 6.91 -20.90 12.33
CA ARG A 121 5.57 -20.40 12.67
C ARG A 121 5.35 -18.97 12.20
N PHE A 122 6.36 -18.11 12.35
CA PHE A 122 6.27 -16.76 11.84
C PHE A 122 6.26 -16.75 10.31
N GLU A 123 7.11 -17.53 9.66
CA GLU A 123 7.10 -17.68 8.20
C GLU A 123 5.73 -18.13 7.70
N GLU A 124 5.11 -19.12 8.34
CA GLU A 124 3.76 -19.59 7.99
C GLU A 124 2.71 -18.49 8.19
N MET A 125 2.75 -17.77 9.33
CA MET A 125 1.84 -16.65 9.56
C MET A 125 2.03 -15.51 8.54
N TYR A 126 3.27 -15.15 8.23
CA TYR A 126 3.58 -14.12 7.23
C TYR A 126 3.13 -14.55 5.85
N ARG A 127 3.38 -15.81 5.46
CA ARG A 127 2.92 -16.37 4.19
C ARG A 127 1.40 -16.33 4.10
N LYS A 128 0.70 -16.79 5.14
CA LYS A 128 -0.77 -16.79 5.18
C LYS A 128 -1.34 -15.38 5.09
N LYS A 129 -0.80 -14.42 5.84
CA LYS A 129 -1.23 -13.02 5.80
C LYS A 129 -1.00 -12.39 4.43
N LEU A 130 0.13 -12.71 3.79
CA LEU A 130 0.43 -12.25 2.43
C LEU A 130 -0.54 -12.84 1.42
N GLU A 131 -0.83 -14.14 1.52
CA GLU A 131 -1.79 -14.84 0.67
C GLU A 131 -3.21 -14.26 0.83
N GLU A 132 -3.67 -14.04 2.06
CA GLU A 132 -4.96 -13.39 2.33
C GLU A 132 -5.03 -11.98 1.72
N THR A 133 -3.96 -11.19 1.85
CA THR A 133 -3.90 -9.83 1.29
C THR A 133 -3.91 -9.84 -0.24
N LEU A 134 -3.19 -10.78 -0.85
CA LEU A 134 -3.16 -10.95 -2.31
C LEU A 134 -4.52 -11.40 -2.83
N ASN A 135 -5.15 -12.38 -2.18
CA ASN A 135 -6.48 -12.85 -2.56
C ASN A 135 -7.54 -11.75 -2.45
N ALA A 136 -7.48 -10.93 -1.40
CA ALA A 136 -8.39 -9.78 -1.26
C ALA A 136 -8.22 -8.77 -2.40
N ARG A 137 -6.96 -8.43 -2.76
CA ARG A 137 -6.68 -7.52 -3.89
C ARG A 137 -7.09 -8.11 -5.23
N LEU A 138 -6.89 -9.41 -5.44
CA LEU A 138 -7.29 -10.11 -6.65
C LEU A 138 -8.80 -10.10 -6.80
N LEU A 139 -9.54 -10.41 -5.73
CA LEU A 139 -11.01 -10.36 -5.72
C LEU A 139 -11.53 -8.96 -6.05
N GLU A 140 -10.92 -7.92 -5.46
CA GLU A 140 -11.29 -6.53 -5.73
C GLU A 140 -10.97 -6.13 -7.17
N SER A 141 -9.82 -6.52 -7.71
CA SER A 141 -9.44 -6.27 -9.11
C SER A 141 -10.42 -6.96 -10.06
N LYS A 142 -10.71 -8.23 -9.83
CA LYS A 142 -11.65 -9.01 -10.64
C LYS A 142 -13.05 -8.39 -10.63
N LYS A 143 -13.52 -7.95 -9.45
CA LYS A 143 -14.80 -7.26 -9.34
C LYS A 143 -14.83 -5.97 -10.18
N ARG A 144 -13.77 -5.16 -10.14
CA ARG A 144 -13.67 -3.94 -10.97
C ARG A 144 -13.62 -4.26 -12.46
N GLU A 145 -12.93 -5.33 -12.85
CA GLU A 145 -12.89 -5.81 -14.23
C GLU A 145 -14.27 -6.27 -14.70
N ASP A 146 -14.98 -7.06 -13.90
CA ASP A 146 -16.34 -7.53 -14.20
C ASP A 146 -17.32 -6.35 -14.31
N GLU A 147 -17.23 -5.35 -13.42
CA GLU A 147 -18.03 -4.11 -13.50
C GLU A 147 -17.70 -3.29 -14.76
N ALA A 148 -16.42 -3.12 -15.10
CA ALA A 148 -16.01 -2.42 -16.30
C ALA A 148 -16.46 -3.14 -17.57
N LEU A 149 -16.42 -4.47 -17.57
CA LEU A 149 -16.85 -5.30 -18.70
C LEU A 149 -18.36 -5.18 -18.92
N ALA A 150 -19.16 -5.17 -17.84
CA ALA A 150 -20.60 -4.93 -17.92
C ALA A 150 -20.93 -3.55 -18.54
N VAL A 151 -20.21 -2.49 -18.13
CA VAL A 151 -20.38 -1.15 -18.72
C VAL A 151 -20.02 -1.13 -20.21
N VAL A 152 -18.93 -1.82 -20.59
CA VAL A 152 -18.52 -1.92 -21.99
C VAL A 152 -19.58 -2.64 -22.82
N ASP A 153 -20.19 -3.70 -22.30
CA ASP A 153 -21.23 -4.44 -23.03
C ASP A 153 -22.53 -3.64 -23.16
N GLU A 154 -22.91 -2.84 -22.16
CA GLU A 154 -24.02 -1.89 -22.25
C GLU A 154 -23.77 -0.84 -23.34
N LEU A 155 -22.59 -0.23 -23.36
CA LEU A 155 -22.20 0.75 -24.39
C LEU A 155 -22.17 0.13 -25.79
N LYS A 156 -21.73 -1.13 -25.94
CA LYS A 156 -21.78 -1.83 -27.23
C LYS A 156 -23.22 -1.99 -27.71
N ALA A 157 -24.13 -2.40 -26.82
CA ALA A 157 -25.54 -2.55 -27.16
C ALA A 157 -26.16 -1.21 -27.59
N GLU A 158 -25.84 -0.13 -26.90
CA GLU A 158 -26.29 1.21 -27.28
C GLU A 158 -25.75 1.62 -28.67
N ILE A 159 -24.46 1.43 -28.93
CA ILE A 159 -23.84 1.68 -30.25
C ILE A 159 -24.52 0.86 -31.35
N GLU A 160 -24.87 -0.40 -31.10
CA GLU A 160 -25.59 -1.23 -32.06
C GLU A 160 -26.98 -0.68 -32.38
N THR A 161 -27.73 -0.23 -31.38
CA THR A 161 -29.05 0.38 -31.60
C THR A 161 -28.95 1.69 -32.39
N ILE A 162 -27.96 2.53 -32.08
CA ILE A 162 -27.69 3.78 -32.81
C ILE A 162 -27.29 3.47 -34.26
N ASN A 163 -26.42 2.49 -34.48
CA ASN A 163 -26.00 2.07 -35.82
C ASN A 163 -27.17 1.51 -36.63
N ALA A 164 -28.06 0.71 -36.02
CA ALA A 164 -29.28 0.24 -36.68
C ALA A 164 -30.17 1.43 -37.09
N ARG A 165 -30.33 2.42 -36.22
CA ARG A 165 -31.08 3.64 -36.51
C ARG A 165 -30.46 4.44 -37.66
N HIS A 166 -29.15 4.65 -37.63
CA HIS A 166 -28.44 5.35 -38.70
C HIS A 166 -28.58 4.62 -40.04
N LYS A 167 -28.46 3.28 -40.07
CA LYS A 167 -28.69 2.49 -41.30
C LYS A 167 -30.09 2.71 -41.88
N MET A 168 -31.13 2.74 -41.03
CA MET A 168 -32.50 3.01 -41.48
C MET A 168 -32.64 4.42 -42.07
N VAL A 169 -32.07 5.44 -41.43
CA VAL A 169 -32.12 6.83 -41.90
C VAL A 169 -31.38 6.97 -43.23
N VAL A 170 -30.18 6.39 -43.35
CA VAL A 170 -29.40 6.41 -44.60
C VAL A 170 -30.20 5.73 -45.72
N SER A 171 -30.78 4.56 -45.46
CA SER A 171 -31.59 3.87 -46.46
C SER A 171 -32.82 4.67 -46.90
N ALA A 172 -33.47 5.40 -45.98
CA ALA A 172 -34.58 6.29 -46.30
C ALA A 172 -34.15 7.49 -47.15
N LEU A 173 -33.04 8.15 -46.78
CA LEU A 173 -32.50 9.29 -47.53
C LEU A 173 -32.01 8.87 -48.92
N GLU A 174 -31.37 7.70 -49.05
CA GLU A 174 -30.98 7.15 -50.35
C GLU A 174 -32.18 6.90 -51.27
N LYS A 175 -33.30 6.43 -50.70
CA LYS A 175 -34.56 6.26 -51.43
C LYS A 175 -35.14 7.59 -51.89
N GLU A 176 -35.20 8.60 -51.02
CA GLU A 176 -35.65 9.96 -51.39
C GLU A 176 -34.76 10.58 -52.47
N LEU A 177 -33.43 10.42 -52.36
CA LEU A 177 -32.49 10.87 -53.39
C LEU A 177 -32.71 10.16 -54.72
N TYR A 178 -33.01 8.86 -54.70
CA TYR A 178 -33.33 8.10 -55.91
C TYR A 178 -34.64 8.60 -56.57
N GLU A 179 -35.69 8.83 -55.79
CA GLU A 179 -36.97 9.36 -56.26
C GLU A 179 -36.84 10.78 -56.83
N LEU A 180 -36.08 11.66 -56.17
CA LEU A 180 -35.78 13.01 -56.66
C LEU A 180 -34.98 12.98 -57.95
N LYS A 181 -34.03 12.04 -58.09
CA LYS A 181 -33.22 11.87 -59.30
C LYS A 181 -34.05 11.33 -60.47
N GLU A 182 -34.95 10.37 -60.24
CA GLU A 182 -35.91 9.92 -61.25
C GLU A 182 -36.91 11.02 -61.64
N GLY A 183 -37.38 11.82 -60.67
CA GLY A 183 -38.23 12.99 -60.92
C GLY A 183 -37.53 14.06 -61.76
N SER A 184 -36.24 14.29 -61.48
CA SER A 184 -35.39 15.21 -62.26
C SER A 184 -35.07 14.70 -63.67
N LEU A 185 -35.10 13.39 -63.93
CA LEU A 185 -34.86 12.79 -65.24
C LEU A 185 -36.09 12.84 -66.17
N ARG A 186 -37.30 13.09 -65.63
CA ARG A 186 -38.53 13.30 -66.42
C ARG A 186 -38.79 14.75 -66.84
N ALA A 187 -38.02 15.71 -66.33
CA ALA A 187 -38.01 17.09 -66.82
C ALA A 187 -36.76 17.32 -67.68
N THR A 188 -36.95 17.73 -68.93
CA THR A 188 -35.94 17.94 -69.99
C THR A 188 -34.72 18.79 -69.59
N SER A 189 -33.52 18.38 -70.02
CA SER A 189 -32.19 19.04 -69.97
C SER A 189 -32.10 20.40 -70.71
N PRO A 190 -30.95 21.13 -70.76
CA PRO A 190 -29.71 21.13 -69.96
C PRO A 190 -29.24 22.54 -69.48
N LYS A 191 -28.35 22.62 -68.47
CA LYS A 191 -27.27 23.63 -68.42
C LYS A 191 -26.20 23.25 -67.39
N PRO A 192 -24.90 23.24 -67.74
CA PRO A 192 -23.84 23.00 -66.78
C PRO A 192 -23.37 24.35 -66.21
N GLU A 193 -23.87 24.73 -65.04
CA GLU A 193 -23.27 25.81 -64.27
C GLU A 193 -22.28 25.22 -63.28
N ARG A 194 -21.00 25.38 -63.64
CA ARG A 194 -19.85 25.26 -62.74
C ARG A 194 -20.12 26.12 -61.51
N SER A 195 -20.27 25.48 -60.36
CA SER A 195 -20.03 26.14 -59.07
C SER A 195 -18.75 25.55 -58.51
N ASP A 196 -17.67 26.30 -58.71
CA ASP A 196 -16.47 26.20 -57.90
C ASP A 196 -16.88 26.54 -56.46
N VAL A 197 -17.13 25.51 -55.66
CA VAL A 197 -17.17 25.67 -54.21
C VAL A 197 -15.72 25.47 -53.75
N PRO A 198 -15.06 26.51 -53.20
CA PRO A 198 -13.78 26.29 -52.56
C PRO A 198 -14.05 25.47 -51.30
N VAL A 199 -13.63 24.22 -51.35
CA VAL A 199 -13.27 23.46 -50.16
C VAL A 199 -12.10 24.21 -49.53
N SER A 200 -12.40 25.12 -48.61
CA SER A 200 -11.43 25.57 -47.62
C SER A 200 -11.84 24.97 -46.27
N PRO A 201 -11.34 23.77 -45.93
CA PRO A 201 -11.41 23.28 -44.58
C PRO A 201 -10.46 24.16 -43.76
N PHE A 202 -10.96 24.64 -42.62
CA PHE A 202 -10.20 25.21 -41.52
C PHE A 202 -8.69 24.89 -41.61
N SER A 203 -7.93 25.81 -42.22
CA SER A 203 -6.49 25.82 -42.09
C SER A 203 -6.17 26.46 -40.75
N MET A 204 -6.43 25.72 -39.67
CA MET A 204 -5.77 26.00 -38.41
C MET A 204 -4.32 25.57 -38.60
N GLU A 205 -3.44 26.55 -38.75
CA GLU A 205 -2.00 26.39 -38.60
C GLU A 205 -1.70 25.92 -37.17
N PHE A 206 -1.87 24.62 -36.92
CA PHE A 206 -1.55 24.01 -35.63
C PHE A 206 -0.07 23.72 -35.54
N ASN A 207 0.73 24.77 -35.39
CA ASN A 207 2.02 24.64 -34.72
C ASN A 207 1.80 25.03 -33.25
N PRO A 208 1.33 24.10 -32.40
CA PRO A 208 1.12 24.39 -30.98
C PRO A 208 2.46 24.75 -30.35
N ARG A 209 2.58 25.99 -29.85
CA ARG A 209 3.78 26.45 -29.14
C ARG A 209 3.72 25.95 -27.70
N ILE A 210 4.16 24.72 -27.48
CA ILE A 210 4.32 24.15 -26.14
C ILE A 210 5.72 24.51 -25.65
N ARG A 211 5.78 25.23 -24.54
CA ARG A 211 7.02 25.68 -23.91
C ARG A 211 7.25 24.92 -22.62
N ARG A 212 8.46 24.46 -22.40
CA ARG A 212 8.89 23.98 -21.10
C ARG A 212 9.31 25.19 -20.27
N VAL A 213 8.63 25.44 -19.16
CA VAL A 213 8.90 26.60 -18.29
C VAL A 213 9.63 26.22 -17.01
N GLY A 214 9.49 24.96 -16.58
CA GLY A 214 10.16 24.40 -15.41
C GLY A 214 10.58 22.94 -15.64
N PRO A 215 11.21 22.30 -14.63
CA PRO A 215 11.67 20.92 -14.75
C PRO A 215 10.51 19.96 -15.07
N ASP A 216 9.34 20.19 -14.48
CA ASP A 216 8.14 19.37 -14.66
C ASP A 216 6.96 20.19 -15.20
N GLU A 217 7.20 21.38 -15.75
CA GLU A 217 6.12 22.30 -16.14
C GLU A 217 6.13 22.59 -17.64
N LEU A 218 4.99 22.36 -18.27
CA LEU A 218 4.72 22.76 -19.65
C LEU A 218 3.66 23.86 -19.69
N TYR A 219 3.90 24.85 -20.54
CA TYR A 219 3.01 25.96 -20.81
C TYR A 219 2.60 25.93 -22.28
N SER A 220 1.33 26.19 -22.55
CA SER A 220 0.84 26.40 -23.92
C SER A 220 -0.38 27.29 -23.86
N GLU A 221 -0.46 28.28 -24.74
CA GLU A 221 -1.65 29.11 -24.85
C GLU A 221 -2.91 28.28 -25.18
N GLY A 222 -2.76 27.10 -25.79
CA GLY A 222 -3.88 26.19 -26.09
C GLY A 222 -4.39 25.36 -24.91
N PHE A 223 -3.82 25.50 -23.71
CA PHE A 223 -4.23 24.72 -22.54
C PHE A 223 -5.44 25.33 -21.81
N HIS A 224 -6.62 25.22 -22.42
CA HIS A 224 -7.87 25.78 -21.86
C HIS A 224 -8.74 24.79 -21.07
N HIS A 225 -8.45 23.49 -21.15
CA HIS A 225 -9.24 22.47 -20.46
C HIS A 225 -8.78 22.30 -19.01
N ARG A 226 -9.70 22.06 -18.07
CA ARG A 226 -9.34 21.94 -16.64
C ARG A 226 -8.40 20.75 -16.37
N ASN A 227 -8.67 19.64 -17.05
CA ASN A 227 -7.93 18.38 -16.91
C ASN A 227 -7.47 17.87 -18.27
N TYR A 228 -6.28 17.28 -18.30
CA TYR A 228 -5.66 16.68 -19.48
C TYR A 228 -5.26 15.25 -19.18
N PHE A 229 -5.47 14.36 -20.15
CA PHE A 229 -4.88 13.04 -20.13
C PHE A 229 -3.54 13.08 -20.85
N VAL A 230 -2.48 12.76 -20.13
CA VAL A 230 -1.11 12.77 -20.61
C VAL A 230 -0.56 11.36 -20.58
N HIS A 231 -0.07 10.93 -21.74
CA HIS A 231 0.49 9.59 -21.95
C HIS A 231 1.88 9.69 -22.56
N LEU A 232 2.83 9.00 -21.96
CA LEU A 232 4.20 8.87 -22.46
C LEU A 232 4.32 7.59 -23.29
N SER A 233 4.95 7.67 -24.46
CA SER A 233 5.23 6.47 -25.26
C SER A 233 6.18 5.50 -24.52
N ALA A 234 6.12 4.21 -24.86
CA ALA A 234 6.92 3.17 -24.19
C ALA A 234 8.44 3.38 -24.33
N ASP A 235 8.88 4.01 -25.41
CA ASP A 235 10.27 4.38 -25.71
C ASP A 235 10.66 5.78 -25.15
N GLN A 236 9.72 6.46 -24.48
CA GLN A 236 9.88 7.77 -23.87
C GLN A 236 10.33 8.87 -24.86
N SER A 237 10.00 8.71 -26.15
CA SER A 237 10.34 9.66 -27.20
C SER A 237 9.26 10.71 -27.42
N MET A 238 8.00 10.38 -27.14
CA MET A 238 6.84 11.21 -27.40
C MET A 238 5.90 11.30 -26.20
N LEU A 239 5.31 12.47 -26.03
CA LEU A 239 4.33 12.78 -25.00
C LEU A 239 3.03 13.24 -25.66
N THR A 240 1.95 12.51 -25.45
CA THR A 240 0.63 12.87 -25.96
C THR A 240 -0.19 13.55 -24.87
N ILE A 241 -0.68 14.76 -25.13
CA ILE A 241 -1.48 15.59 -24.22
C ILE A 241 -2.84 15.83 -24.86
N ARG A 242 -3.91 15.26 -24.31
CA ARG A 242 -5.28 15.44 -24.83
C ARG A 242 -6.23 15.98 -23.75
N PRO A 243 -7.16 16.90 -24.08
CA PRO A 243 -8.21 17.32 -23.15
C PRO A 243 -9.04 16.13 -22.68
N HIS A 244 -9.30 16.02 -21.38
CA HIS A 244 -10.12 14.92 -20.83
C HIS A 244 -10.68 15.28 -19.46
N ASP A 245 -11.99 15.08 -19.23
CA ASP A 245 -12.65 15.44 -17.96
C ASP A 245 -12.05 14.72 -16.75
N ARG A 246 -11.64 13.46 -16.93
CA ARG A 246 -10.93 12.64 -15.92
C ARG A 246 -9.44 12.52 -16.21
N GLY A 247 -8.83 13.57 -16.77
CA GLY A 247 -7.41 13.62 -17.05
C GLY A 247 -6.54 13.35 -15.80
N ASN A 248 -5.36 12.76 -16.00
CA ASN A 248 -4.39 12.50 -14.92
C ASN A 248 -3.55 13.74 -14.58
N VAL A 249 -3.71 14.84 -15.31
CA VAL A 249 -2.96 16.08 -15.11
C VAL A 249 -3.93 17.26 -15.07
N VAL A 250 -3.76 18.14 -14.10
CA VAL A 250 -4.57 19.36 -13.97
C VAL A 250 -3.87 20.50 -14.68
N CYS A 251 -4.66 21.33 -15.37
CA CYS A 251 -4.18 22.59 -15.93
C CYS A 251 -4.57 23.76 -15.04
N LEU A 252 -3.60 24.62 -14.74
CA LEU A 252 -3.79 25.88 -14.02
C LEU A 252 -3.03 26.98 -14.79
N ASP A 253 -3.71 28.07 -15.11
CA ASP A 253 -3.13 29.23 -15.82
C ASP A 253 -2.38 28.87 -17.11
N ASN A 254 -2.98 28.02 -17.95
CA ASN A 254 -2.40 27.50 -19.19
C ASN A 254 -1.09 26.71 -18.98
N ARG A 255 -0.87 26.19 -17.77
CA ARG A 255 0.27 25.34 -17.39
C ARG A 255 -0.20 23.98 -16.93
N ILE A 256 0.57 22.96 -17.25
CA ILE A 256 0.37 21.59 -16.78
C ILE A 256 1.64 21.11 -16.06
N ILE A 257 1.46 20.34 -14.99
CA ILE A 257 2.57 19.80 -14.19
C ILE A 257 2.68 18.29 -14.44
N LEU A 258 3.82 17.85 -14.93
CA LEU A 258 4.14 16.48 -15.31
C LEU A 258 5.27 15.95 -14.44
N VAL A 259 4.91 15.44 -13.26
CA VAL A 259 5.88 14.92 -12.29
C VAL A 259 6.76 13.84 -12.94
N GLY A 260 8.07 14.06 -12.94
CA GLY A 260 9.05 13.14 -13.51
C GLY A 260 9.45 13.43 -14.96
N LEU A 261 8.92 14.48 -15.59
CA LEU A 261 9.37 14.94 -16.90
C LEU A 261 10.86 15.32 -16.88
N GLY A 262 11.33 15.91 -15.78
CA GLY A 262 12.75 16.21 -15.54
C GLY A 262 13.69 15.01 -15.62
N LEU A 263 13.20 13.81 -15.30
CA LEU A 263 13.98 12.57 -15.34
C LEU A 263 14.08 12.00 -16.77
N ILE A 264 13.05 12.21 -17.58
CA ILE A 264 12.94 11.66 -18.95
C ILE A 264 13.64 12.58 -19.96
N SER A 265 13.46 13.89 -19.79
CA SER A 265 14.08 14.92 -20.62
C SER A 265 14.78 15.89 -19.68
N PRO A 266 16.13 15.93 -19.61
CA PRO A 266 16.83 16.84 -18.71
C PRO A 266 16.44 18.30 -18.95
N TYR A 267 16.20 19.04 -17.86
CA TYR A 267 15.82 20.44 -17.95
C TYR A 267 17.06 21.33 -18.06
N GLY A 268 17.26 21.92 -19.24
CA GLY A 268 18.35 22.87 -19.52
C GLY A 268 17.96 24.34 -19.38
N GLY A 269 16.73 24.64 -18.92
CA GLY A 269 16.14 25.97 -18.89
C GLY A 269 14.85 26.08 -19.73
N PRO A 270 14.19 27.25 -19.74
CA PRO A 270 12.98 27.45 -20.51
C PRO A 270 13.23 27.31 -22.01
N ALA A 271 12.48 26.44 -22.69
CA ALA A 271 12.68 26.15 -24.12
C ALA A 271 11.37 25.77 -24.80
N ASP A 272 11.26 26.10 -26.09
CA ASP A 272 10.15 25.65 -26.93
C ASP A 272 10.34 24.17 -27.26
N MET A 273 9.28 23.39 -27.08
CA MET A 273 9.28 21.97 -27.38
C MET A 273 8.63 21.74 -28.76
N PRO A 274 9.25 20.92 -29.63
CA PRO A 274 8.62 20.53 -30.88
C PRO A 274 7.32 19.79 -30.59
N ALA A 275 6.21 20.31 -31.10
CA ALA A 275 4.90 19.73 -30.87
C ALA A 275 4.01 19.89 -32.11
N GLU A 276 3.15 18.91 -32.32
CA GLU A 276 2.18 18.88 -33.40
C GLU A 276 0.80 18.56 -32.83
N TYR A 277 -0.26 19.13 -33.41
CA TYR A 277 -1.62 18.72 -33.08
C TYR A 277 -2.01 17.55 -33.98
N ASN A 278 -2.46 16.44 -33.38
CA ASN A 278 -2.92 15.29 -34.12
C ASN A 278 -4.44 15.13 -33.98
N PRO A 279 -5.22 15.39 -35.06
CA PRO A 279 -6.68 15.26 -35.03
C PRO A 279 -7.18 13.86 -34.67
N LYS A 280 -6.41 12.81 -35.00
CA LYS A 280 -6.77 11.41 -34.70
C LYS A 280 -6.81 11.14 -33.19
N TYR A 281 -5.95 11.80 -32.43
CA TYR A 281 -5.88 11.68 -30.98
C TYR A 281 -6.62 12.81 -30.24
N GLY A 282 -7.11 13.82 -30.98
CA GLY A 282 -7.73 15.01 -30.40
C GLY A 282 -6.83 15.75 -29.43
N GLY A 283 -5.52 15.77 -29.68
CA GLY A 283 -4.53 16.26 -28.71
C GLY A 283 -3.19 16.63 -29.33
N TYR A 284 -2.33 17.18 -28.49
CA TYR A 284 -0.97 17.58 -28.82
C TYR A 284 0.00 16.41 -28.66
N VAL A 285 0.94 16.26 -29.59
CA VAL A 285 2.05 15.31 -29.52
C VAL A 285 3.33 16.12 -29.39
N VAL A 286 4.03 15.98 -28.27
CA VAL A 286 5.28 16.68 -27.97
C VAL A 286 6.44 15.69 -28.09
N TYR A 287 7.49 16.06 -28.82
CA TYR A 287 8.67 15.21 -28.98
C TYR A 287 9.71 15.56 -27.91
N LEU A 288 10.07 14.57 -27.08
CA LEU A 288 10.97 14.73 -25.92
C LEU A 288 12.44 14.50 -26.27
N LYS A 289 12.71 13.66 -27.27
CA LYS A 289 14.03 13.40 -27.82
C LYS A 289 14.08 13.96 -29.23
N TYR A 290 15.02 14.86 -29.50
CA TYR A 290 15.27 15.36 -30.84
C TYR A 290 15.77 14.21 -31.71
N MET A 291 14.86 13.58 -32.47
CA MET A 291 15.25 12.88 -33.68
C MET A 291 15.37 13.95 -34.76
N PRO A 292 16.56 14.22 -35.33
CA PRO A 292 16.63 15.03 -36.53
C PRO A 292 15.80 14.29 -37.58
N SER A 293 14.64 14.84 -37.92
CA SER A 293 13.86 14.37 -39.06
C SER A 293 14.79 14.40 -40.25
N THR A 294 15.14 13.23 -40.77
CA THR A 294 15.73 13.10 -42.10
C THR A 294 14.69 13.61 -43.09
N SER A 295 14.77 14.91 -43.36
CA SER A 295 14.21 15.54 -44.54
C SER A 295 14.77 14.80 -45.76
N HIS A 296 13.95 13.95 -46.36
CA HIS A 296 14.15 13.54 -47.73
C HIS A 296 13.93 14.76 -48.62
N TYR A 297 15.02 15.17 -49.27
CA TYR A 297 15.00 15.94 -50.52
C TYR A 297 14.27 15.16 -51.62
#